data_AF-A0A661IVF2-F1
#
_entry.id   AF-A0A661IVF2-F1
#
_cell.length_a   1.000
_cell.length_b   1.000
_cell.length_c   1.000
_cell.angle_alpha   90.00
_cell.angle_beta   90.00
_cell.angle_gamma   90.00
#
_symmetry.space_group_name_H-M   'P 1'
#
loop_
_entity.id
_entity.type
_entity.pdbx_description
1 polymer ?
#
loop_
_entity_poly.entity_id
_entity_poly.type
_entity_poly.pdbx_seq_one_letter_code
_entity_poly.pdbx_strand_id
1 'polypeptide(L)'
;MFWNKPQKVIKSLLYYLSIVSILISAISIIVFMIWTNEPTYIDKIDKKITQDYLQSYILEYERANKLFKDDKHEKALVLLENLYDRMESFKKVNRLFYLKKKVMIKLIDNYIENNNIDKALIISKNWSNLDDRDLDEKLYAIKILKIMDIEKAEKEYDKLFKKFYNVQKVVDSYSLFLIDINKFRKLENIISTYKINTKLKFQNYKKKYQLFLDDDTKDFNEKDSIVLLKDTKISDTIYEVSFNSKIKNLKALRFDIDRSLKFKISDIKIDVIVNNKIYNLSNNNIFQINQLTKIDKNSYISKNINDPFFVYSVNSEIKNINTDVEIRIKFKIESAEPRIDLTDKLIQLFIDDKNRTFIEQDSEKIFIFKFKNKYFVKLNKIDLDKAKALRLDFDHNIGLTLKNIEVFLYAKNKMNKLIKSNISVFNDIDKSTLTIEGSDPFIIFNIDNLNDIKYKDLYIKYEVIQ
;
A
#
# COMPACT_ATOMS: atom_id res chain seq x y z
N MET A 1 71.12 -10.88 -1.36
CA MET A 1 72.15 -10.33 -0.45
C MET A 1 71.76 -10.37 1.04
N PHE A 2 70.77 -11.17 1.46
CA PHE A 2 70.30 -11.25 2.86
C PHE A 2 70.93 -12.38 3.70
N TRP A 3 71.83 -13.18 3.11
CA TRP A 3 72.31 -14.45 3.68
C TRP A 3 73.81 -14.50 4.00
N ASN A 4 74.54 -13.38 3.91
CA ASN A 4 76.00 -13.41 4.12
C ASN A 4 76.43 -13.30 5.59
N LYS A 5 75.50 -13.10 6.55
CA LYS A 5 75.78 -13.05 8.01
C LYS A 5 74.60 -13.60 8.85
N PRO A 6 74.24 -14.89 8.73
CA PRO A 6 73.08 -15.48 9.40
C PRO A 6 73.10 -15.28 10.93
N GLN A 7 74.29 -15.36 11.57
CA GLN A 7 74.43 -15.13 13.00
C GLN A 7 74.08 -13.70 13.45
N LYS A 8 74.38 -12.67 12.64
CA LYS A 8 74.04 -11.28 12.99
C LYS A 8 72.54 -11.03 12.86
N VAL A 9 71.92 -11.60 11.84
CA VAL A 9 70.47 -11.52 11.62
C VAL A 9 69.71 -12.21 12.75
N ILE A 10 70.12 -13.43 13.13
CA ILE A 10 69.52 -14.19 14.24
C ILE A 10 69.68 -13.44 15.57
N LYS A 11 70.87 -12.90 15.87
CA LYS A 11 71.10 -12.11 17.10
C LYS A 11 70.22 -10.85 17.16
N SER A 12 70.09 -10.14 16.04
CA SER A 12 69.22 -8.96 15.98
C SER A 12 67.75 -9.34 16.18
N LEU A 13 67.30 -10.43 15.54
CA LEU A 13 65.92 -10.92 15.69
C LEU A 13 65.63 -11.33 17.14
N LEU A 14 66.53 -12.07 17.79
CA LEU A 14 66.41 -12.46 19.19
C LEU A 14 66.44 -11.25 20.15
N TYR A 15 67.23 -10.22 19.82
CA TYR A 15 67.26 -8.98 20.58
C TYR A 15 65.93 -8.22 20.49
N TYR A 16 65.36 -8.08 19.29
CA TYR A 16 64.04 -7.47 19.11
C TYR A 16 62.92 -8.28 19.77
N LEU A 17 62.96 -9.61 19.65
CA LEU A 17 62.01 -10.49 20.35
C LEU A 17 62.12 -10.36 21.88
N SER A 18 63.33 -10.26 22.41
CA SER A 18 63.56 -10.02 23.84
C SER A 18 62.97 -8.68 24.29
N ILE A 19 63.19 -7.61 23.52
CA ILE A 19 62.59 -6.29 23.82
C ILE A 19 61.07 -6.36 23.82
N VAL A 20 60.47 -6.97 22.79
CA VAL A 20 59.01 -7.13 22.70
C VAL A 20 58.48 -7.99 23.86
N SER A 21 59.17 -9.06 24.22
CA SER A 21 58.80 -9.92 25.35
C SER A 21 58.86 -9.17 26.68
N ILE A 22 59.88 -8.33 26.89
CA ILE A 22 59.99 -7.48 28.09
C ILE A 22 58.85 -6.46 28.13
N LEU A 23 58.54 -5.82 27.00
CA LEU A 23 57.44 -4.86 26.91
C LEU A 23 56.08 -5.51 27.21
N ILE A 24 55.80 -6.68 26.62
CA ILE A 24 54.57 -7.44 26.88
C ILE A 24 54.50 -7.84 28.36
N SER A 25 55.62 -8.29 28.94
CA SER A 25 55.69 -8.67 30.35
C SER A 25 55.42 -7.47 31.26
N ALA A 26 56.04 -6.32 30.98
CA ALA A 26 55.81 -5.09 31.73
C ALA A 26 54.35 -4.63 31.66
N ILE A 27 53.76 -4.63 30.46
CA ILE A 27 52.32 -4.31 30.27
C ILE A 27 51.45 -5.29 31.05
N SER A 28 51.77 -6.59 31.01
CA SER A 28 51.00 -7.62 31.72
C SER A 28 51.06 -7.44 33.23
N ILE A 29 52.23 -7.10 33.79
CA ILE A 29 52.38 -6.79 35.22
C ILE A 29 51.54 -5.57 35.60
N ILE A 30 51.58 -4.50 34.79
CA ILE A 30 50.79 -3.29 35.04
C ILE A 30 49.29 -3.60 35.01
N VAL A 31 48.82 -4.32 33.99
CA VAL A 31 47.40 -4.73 33.87
C VAL A 31 46.99 -5.59 35.07
N PHE A 32 47.82 -6.55 35.48
CA PHE A 32 47.55 -7.40 36.63
C PHE A 32 47.47 -6.59 37.93
N MET A 33 48.40 -5.65 38.16
CA MET A 33 48.35 -4.76 39.33
C MET A 33 47.10 -3.89 39.36
N ILE A 34 46.68 -3.33 38.22
CA ILE A 34 45.43 -2.55 38.12
C ILE A 34 44.23 -3.45 38.43
N TRP A 35 44.23 -4.68 37.94
CA TRP A 35 43.14 -5.63 38.17
C TRP A 35 42.98 -6.02 39.63
N THR A 36 44.08 -6.32 40.33
CA THR A 36 44.02 -6.75 41.73
C THR A 36 43.71 -5.60 42.67
N ASN A 37 44.26 -4.41 42.41
CA ASN A 37 44.21 -3.30 43.36
C ASN A 37 43.07 -2.32 43.08
N GLU A 38 42.63 -2.19 41.83
CA GLU A 38 41.55 -1.27 41.43
C GLU A 38 40.51 -1.96 40.52
N PRO A 39 39.85 -3.05 40.97
CA PRO A 39 38.85 -3.75 40.16
C PRO A 39 37.70 -2.84 39.71
N THR A 40 37.32 -1.86 40.53
CA THR A 40 36.28 -0.87 40.19
C THR A 40 36.67 0.04 39.02
N TYR A 41 37.97 0.27 38.78
CA TYR A 41 38.45 1.04 37.64
C TYR A 41 38.34 0.23 36.35
N ILE A 42 38.65 -1.07 36.39
CA ILE A 42 38.42 -1.99 35.27
C ILE A 42 36.92 -2.05 34.92
N ASP A 43 36.05 -2.19 35.91
CA ASP A 43 34.60 -2.20 35.68
C ASP A 43 34.10 -0.90 35.01
N LYS A 44 34.67 0.26 35.39
CA LYS A 44 34.34 1.54 34.76
C LYS A 44 34.80 1.61 33.31
N ILE A 45 36.01 1.12 33.02
CA ILE A 45 36.54 1.07 31.65
C ILE A 45 35.71 0.12 30.80
N ASP A 46 35.40 -1.08 31.28
CA ASP A 46 34.58 -2.05 30.54
C ASP A 46 33.18 -1.50 30.25
N LYS A 47 32.55 -0.86 31.25
CA LYS A 47 31.28 -0.15 31.06
C LYS A 47 31.38 0.96 30.02
N LYS A 48 32.43 1.77 30.07
CA LYS A 48 32.63 2.88 29.12
C LYS A 48 32.85 2.36 27.69
N ILE A 49 33.75 1.40 27.50
CA ILE A 49 34.00 0.78 26.18
C ILE A 49 32.72 0.16 25.63
N THR A 50 31.98 -0.57 26.47
CA THR A 50 30.71 -1.16 26.08
C THR A 50 29.69 -0.10 25.72
N GLN A 51 29.57 0.97 26.52
CA GLN A 51 28.63 2.06 26.25
C GLN A 51 28.96 2.77 24.94
N ASP A 52 30.23 3.13 24.73
CA ASP A 52 30.68 3.79 23.49
C ASP A 52 30.42 2.90 22.26
N TYR A 53 30.70 1.60 22.37
CA TYR A 53 30.39 0.61 21.32
C TYR A 53 28.89 0.56 21.02
N LEU A 54 28.02 0.47 22.04
CA LEU A 54 26.57 0.41 21.82
C LEU A 54 26.03 1.72 21.26
N GLN A 55 26.52 2.85 21.78
CA GLN A 55 26.00 4.18 21.49
C GLN A 55 26.28 4.61 20.06
N SER A 56 27.40 4.19 19.44
CA SER A 56 27.68 4.50 18.04
C SER A 56 26.59 3.99 17.08
N TYR A 57 26.12 2.74 17.27
CA TYR A 57 25.08 2.15 16.42
C TYR A 57 23.71 2.76 16.68
N ILE A 58 23.41 3.09 17.94
CA ILE A 58 22.15 3.73 18.34
C ILE A 58 22.06 5.12 17.70
N LEU A 59 23.13 5.93 17.78
CA LEU A 59 23.16 7.27 17.19
C LEU A 59 23.01 7.24 15.67
N GLU A 60 23.61 6.27 14.97
CA GLU A 60 23.40 6.10 13.54
C GLU A 60 21.94 5.76 13.20
N TYR A 61 21.33 4.82 13.93
CA TYR A 61 19.91 4.49 13.76
C TYR A 61 19.00 5.69 14.04
N GLU A 62 19.27 6.47 15.08
CA GLU A 62 18.52 7.69 15.40
C GLU A 62 18.69 8.76 14.31
N ARG A 63 19.89 8.90 13.75
CA ARG A 63 20.17 9.80 12.63
C ARG A 63 19.38 9.40 11.37
N ALA A 64 19.32 8.11 11.03
CA ALA A 64 18.48 7.63 9.94
C ALA A 64 17.00 7.98 10.16
N ASN A 65 16.48 7.75 11.38
CA ASN A 65 15.09 8.10 11.72
C ASN A 65 14.81 9.59 11.66
N LYS A 66 15.77 10.44 12.07
CA LYS A 66 15.63 11.89 11.93
C LYS A 66 15.55 12.29 10.45
N LEU A 67 16.39 11.71 9.59
CA LEU A 67 16.35 11.98 8.15
C LEU A 67 15.01 11.56 7.51
N PHE A 68 14.41 10.45 7.94
CA PHE A 68 13.05 10.08 7.51
C PHE A 68 11.99 11.11 7.92
N LYS A 69 12.13 11.74 9.09
CA LYS A 69 11.19 12.80 9.54
C LYS A 69 11.40 14.13 8.83
N ASP A 70 12.60 14.37 8.32
CA ASP A 70 12.97 15.57 7.57
C ASP A 70 12.73 15.39 6.05
N ASP A 71 11.91 14.43 5.63
CA ASP A 71 11.60 14.04 4.24
C ASP A 71 12.84 13.72 3.36
N LYS A 72 13.97 13.34 3.99
CA LYS A 72 15.22 12.96 3.30
C LYS A 72 15.32 11.44 3.16
N HIS A 73 14.30 10.83 2.56
CA HIS A 73 14.12 9.37 2.50
C HIS A 73 15.33 8.62 1.92
N GLU A 74 15.88 9.06 0.79
CA GLU A 74 17.00 8.37 0.13
C GLU A 74 18.25 8.32 1.03
N LYS A 75 18.63 9.46 1.64
CA LYS A 75 19.77 9.54 2.56
C LYS A 75 19.55 8.70 3.81
N ALA A 76 18.31 8.67 4.32
CA ALA A 76 17.94 7.85 5.46
C ALA A 76 18.11 6.36 5.14
N LEU A 77 17.66 5.93 3.96
CA LEU A 77 17.75 4.55 3.50
C LEU A 77 19.22 4.10 3.34
N VAL A 78 20.05 4.90 2.67
CA VAL A 78 21.49 4.61 2.52
C VAL A 78 22.18 4.45 3.88
N LEU A 79 21.85 5.31 4.85
CA LEU A 79 22.43 5.23 6.18
C LEU A 79 21.97 3.95 6.92
N LEU A 80 20.72 3.54 6.71
CA LEU A 80 20.16 2.33 7.31
C LEU A 80 20.71 1.04 6.67
N GLU A 81 20.94 1.03 5.35
CA GLU A 81 21.61 -0.06 4.62
C GLU A 81 23.05 -0.24 5.11
N ASN A 82 23.83 0.84 5.16
CA ASN A 82 25.20 0.81 5.70
C ASN A 82 25.24 0.31 7.15
N LEU A 83 24.27 0.72 7.96
CA LEU A 83 24.15 0.25 9.34
C LEU A 83 23.84 -1.25 9.39
N TYR A 84 22.94 -1.73 8.54
CA TYR A 84 22.60 -3.15 8.43
C TYR A 84 23.80 -4.02 8.04
N ASP A 85 24.56 -3.60 7.03
CA ASP A 85 25.74 -4.31 6.54
C ASP A 85 26.79 -4.46 7.66
N ARG A 86 27.03 -3.38 8.43
CA ARG A 86 27.91 -3.42 9.60
C ARG A 86 27.42 -4.38 10.70
N MET A 87 26.12 -4.61 10.79
CA MET A 87 25.50 -5.53 11.72
C MET A 87 25.35 -6.96 11.17
N GLU A 88 25.78 -7.25 9.94
CA GLU A 88 25.55 -8.55 9.28
C GLU A 88 26.07 -9.71 10.14
N SER A 89 27.27 -9.58 10.71
CA SER A 89 27.91 -10.58 11.57
C SER A 89 27.25 -10.77 12.95
N PHE A 90 26.33 -9.88 13.35
CA PHE A 90 25.73 -9.93 14.68
C PHE A 90 24.73 -11.08 14.78
N LYS A 91 25.06 -12.04 15.65
CA LYS A 91 24.20 -13.16 16.05
C LYS A 91 23.31 -12.77 17.22
N LYS A 92 22.35 -13.63 17.57
CA LYS A 92 21.37 -13.43 18.65
C LYS A 92 21.98 -13.12 20.03
N VAL A 93 23.19 -13.61 20.31
CA VAL A 93 23.91 -13.38 21.58
C VAL A 93 24.49 -11.97 21.68
N ASN A 94 24.62 -11.25 20.56
CA ASN A 94 25.14 -9.89 20.56
C ASN A 94 24.11 -8.94 21.21
N ARG A 95 24.58 -8.05 22.09
CA ARG A 95 23.75 -7.05 22.80
C ARG A 95 23.00 -6.10 21.85
N LEU A 96 23.48 -5.92 20.62
CA LEU A 96 22.86 -5.09 19.57
C LEU A 96 21.87 -5.86 18.67
N PHE A 97 21.61 -7.15 18.91
CA PHE A 97 20.72 -7.94 18.07
C PHE A 97 19.30 -7.34 17.99
N TYR A 98 18.81 -6.77 19.09
CA TYR A 98 17.52 -6.07 19.09
C TYR A 98 17.53 -4.83 18.18
N LEU A 99 18.63 -4.08 18.13
CA LEU A 99 18.78 -2.96 17.21
C LEU A 99 18.84 -3.45 15.76
N LYS A 100 19.57 -4.55 15.48
CA LYS A 100 19.58 -5.19 14.15
C LYS A 100 18.18 -5.57 13.70
N LYS A 101 17.33 -6.12 14.58
CA LYS A 101 15.91 -6.39 14.25
C LYS A 101 15.15 -5.13 13.88
N LYS A 102 15.31 -4.03 14.64
CA LYS A 102 14.68 -2.75 14.30
C LYS A 102 15.10 -2.23 12.93
N VAL A 103 16.40 -2.33 12.62
CA VAL A 103 16.95 -1.98 11.32
C VAL A 103 16.34 -2.83 10.21
N MET A 104 16.32 -4.16 10.38
CA MET A 104 15.70 -5.09 9.41
C MET A 104 14.24 -4.78 9.15
N ILE A 105 13.44 -4.57 10.21
CA ILE A 105 12.02 -4.18 10.11
C ILE A 105 11.89 -2.90 9.29
N LYS A 106 12.66 -1.87 9.63
CA LYS A 106 12.57 -0.56 8.99
C LYS A 106 13.00 -0.62 7.52
N LEU A 107 14.00 -1.43 7.18
CA LEU A 107 14.40 -1.71 5.80
C LEU A 107 13.30 -2.43 5.03
N ILE A 108 12.74 -3.51 5.57
CA ILE A 108 11.65 -4.26 4.93
C ILE A 108 10.45 -3.35 4.66
N ASP A 109 10.02 -2.56 5.65
CA ASP A 109 8.89 -1.63 5.49
C ASP A 109 9.18 -0.58 4.40
N ASN A 110 10.38 0.03 4.39
CA ASN A 110 10.75 0.98 3.34
C ASN A 110 10.86 0.33 1.96
N TYR A 111 11.40 -0.88 1.86
CA TYR A 111 11.48 -1.58 0.58
C TYR A 111 10.10 -1.96 0.05
N ILE A 112 9.17 -2.37 0.92
CA ILE A 112 7.77 -2.60 0.56
C ILE A 112 7.12 -1.30 0.06
N GLU A 113 7.28 -0.19 0.79
CA GLU A 113 6.70 1.12 0.43
C GLU A 113 7.24 1.64 -0.91
N ASN A 114 8.50 1.35 -1.23
CA ASN A 114 9.15 1.70 -2.50
C ASN A 114 9.10 0.58 -3.55
N ASN A 115 8.21 -0.40 -3.40
CA ASN A 115 8.00 -1.54 -4.30
C ASN A 115 9.26 -2.39 -4.63
N ASN A 116 10.31 -2.32 -3.81
CA ASN A 116 11.54 -3.09 -3.92
C ASN A 116 11.39 -4.46 -3.21
N ILE A 117 10.43 -5.27 -3.66
CA ILE A 117 10.01 -6.50 -2.97
C ILE A 117 11.15 -7.54 -2.87
N ASP A 118 12.03 -7.62 -3.87
CA ASP A 118 13.17 -8.54 -3.85
C ASP A 118 14.15 -8.25 -2.71
N LYS A 119 14.45 -6.97 -2.48
CA LYS A 119 15.32 -6.54 -1.36
C LYS A 119 14.66 -6.85 -0.02
N ALA A 120 13.36 -6.58 0.12
CA ALA A 120 12.61 -6.93 1.32
C ALA A 120 12.68 -8.44 1.61
N LEU A 121 12.54 -9.27 0.57
CA LEU A 121 12.62 -10.72 0.67
C LEU A 121 14.02 -11.21 1.09
N ILE A 122 15.09 -10.60 0.57
CA ILE A 122 16.47 -10.92 0.97
C ILE A 122 16.67 -10.66 2.47
N ILE A 123 16.26 -9.48 2.96
CA ILE A 123 16.39 -9.12 4.37
C ILE A 123 15.56 -10.07 5.26
N SER A 124 14.33 -10.41 4.85
CA SER A 124 13.49 -11.38 5.58
C SER A 124 14.14 -12.76 5.64
N LYS A 125 14.70 -13.26 4.54
CA LYS A 125 15.44 -14.54 4.51
C LYS A 125 16.65 -14.52 5.44
N ASN A 126 17.42 -13.44 5.43
CA ASN A 126 18.55 -13.27 6.34
C ASN A 126 18.10 -13.26 7.80
N TRP A 127 16.96 -12.65 8.12
CA TRP A 127 16.37 -12.70 9.45
C TRP A 127 15.95 -14.12 9.83
N SER A 128 15.26 -14.84 8.94
CA SER A 128 14.85 -16.23 9.18
C SER A 128 16.06 -17.15 9.48
N ASN A 129 17.17 -16.94 8.77
CA ASN A 129 18.42 -17.67 9.01
C ASN A 129 19.05 -17.39 10.38
N LEU A 130 18.75 -16.25 11.01
CA LEU A 130 19.23 -15.89 12.35
C LEU A 130 18.37 -16.52 13.45
N ASP A 131 17.05 -16.62 13.24
CA ASP A 131 16.10 -17.23 14.18
C ASP A 131 14.80 -17.63 13.46
N ASP A 132 14.70 -18.87 13.01
CA ASP A 132 13.57 -19.46 12.28
C ASP A 132 12.27 -19.59 13.12
N ARG A 133 12.39 -19.36 14.43
CA ARG A 133 11.28 -19.37 15.39
C ARG A 133 10.78 -17.96 15.71
N ASP A 134 11.43 -16.93 15.19
CA ASP A 134 11.04 -15.55 15.45
C ASP A 134 9.66 -15.26 14.84
N LEU A 135 8.69 -14.97 15.71
CA LEU A 135 7.32 -14.73 15.29
C LEU A 135 7.20 -13.45 14.46
N ASP A 136 8.00 -12.44 14.79
CA ASP A 136 7.98 -11.16 14.09
C ASP A 136 8.48 -11.33 12.66
N GLU A 137 9.55 -12.10 12.47
CA GLU A 137 10.06 -12.47 11.16
C GLU A 137 8.97 -13.13 10.32
N LYS A 138 8.27 -14.14 10.86
CA LYS A 138 7.21 -14.84 10.12
C LYS A 138 6.08 -13.91 9.70
N LEU A 139 5.66 -12.99 10.57
CA LEU A 139 4.62 -12.02 10.23
C LEU A 139 5.08 -11.06 9.12
N TYR A 140 6.33 -10.61 9.15
CA TYR A 140 6.92 -9.78 8.09
C TYR A 140 7.12 -10.54 6.78
N ALA A 141 7.57 -11.80 6.83
CA ALA A 141 7.66 -12.67 5.67
C ALA A 141 6.29 -12.86 5.02
N ILE A 142 5.23 -13.06 5.81
CA ILE A 142 3.86 -13.16 5.29
C ILE A 142 3.39 -11.81 4.72
N LYS A 143 3.75 -10.67 5.33
CA LYS A 143 3.46 -9.34 4.78
C LYS A 143 4.08 -9.16 3.38
N ILE A 144 5.32 -9.63 3.17
CA ILE A 144 5.97 -9.63 1.86
C ILE A 144 5.22 -10.58 0.91
N LEU A 145 4.93 -11.81 1.36
CA LEU A 145 4.18 -12.79 0.56
C LEU A 145 2.81 -12.27 0.12
N LYS A 146 2.10 -11.50 0.95
CA LYS A 146 0.80 -10.91 0.59
C LYS A 146 0.89 -10.09 -0.70
N ILE A 147 2.01 -9.41 -0.93
CA ILE A 147 2.22 -8.59 -2.13
C ILE A 147 2.52 -9.47 -3.35
N MET A 148 3.25 -10.58 -3.14
CA MET A 148 3.67 -11.47 -4.22
C MET A 148 2.62 -12.53 -4.62
N ASP A 149 1.94 -13.11 -3.63
CA ASP A 149 1.03 -14.24 -3.73
C ASP A 149 0.11 -14.29 -2.49
N ILE A 150 -1.08 -13.72 -2.63
CA ILE A 150 -2.08 -13.62 -1.56
C ILE A 150 -2.51 -14.99 -1.04
N GLU A 151 -2.66 -15.99 -1.92
CA GLU A 151 -3.11 -17.33 -1.52
C GLU A 151 -2.07 -18.03 -0.67
N LYS A 152 -0.79 -17.90 -1.03
CA LYS A 152 0.31 -18.44 -0.24
C LYS A 152 0.44 -17.72 1.09
N ALA A 153 0.27 -16.40 1.11
CA ALA A 153 0.24 -15.61 2.34
C ALA A 153 -0.87 -16.08 3.29
N GLU A 154 -2.08 -16.33 2.77
CA GLU A 154 -3.19 -16.85 3.58
C GLU A 154 -2.87 -18.23 4.15
N LYS A 155 -2.30 -19.14 3.35
CA LYS A 155 -1.91 -20.49 3.81
C LYS A 155 -0.87 -20.42 4.94
N GLU A 156 0.09 -19.51 4.84
CA GLU A 156 1.09 -19.32 5.90
C GLU A 156 0.47 -18.68 7.16
N TYR A 157 -0.44 -17.72 7.00
CA TYR A 157 -1.22 -17.21 8.13
C TYR A 157 -2.07 -18.30 8.80
N ASP A 158 -2.75 -19.15 8.03
CA ASP A 158 -3.53 -20.28 8.58
C ASP A 158 -2.66 -21.21 9.43
N LYS A 159 -1.48 -21.56 8.94
CA LYS A 159 -0.51 -22.40 9.67
C LYS A 159 -0.05 -21.70 10.95
N LEU A 160 0.33 -20.43 10.84
CA LEU A 160 0.82 -19.65 11.97
C LEU A 160 -0.25 -19.48 13.04
N PHE A 161 -1.47 -19.13 12.62
CA PHE A 161 -2.62 -18.93 13.49
C PHE A 161 -3.02 -20.22 14.21
N LYS A 162 -3.10 -21.37 13.52
CA LYS A 162 -3.38 -22.67 14.18
C LYS A 162 -2.42 -22.98 15.32
N LYS A 163 -1.15 -22.59 15.19
CA LYS A 163 -0.12 -22.83 16.19
C LYS A 163 -0.09 -21.79 17.31
N PHE A 164 -0.47 -20.54 17.02
CA PHE A 164 -0.30 -19.39 17.92
C PHE A 164 -1.56 -18.54 18.08
N TYR A 165 -2.75 -19.16 18.05
CA TYR A 165 -4.04 -18.46 18.16
C TYR A 165 -4.24 -17.73 19.50
N ASN A 166 -3.47 -18.09 20.53
CA ASN A 166 -3.46 -17.43 21.83
C ASN A 166 -2.53 -16.21 21.90
N VAL A 167 -1.74 -15.96 20.86
CA VAL A 167 -0.84 -14.80 20.79
C VAL A 167 -1.55 -13.64 20.09
N GLN A 168 -1.90 -12.61 20.86
CA GLN A 168 -2.69 -11.47 20.36
C GLN A 168 -2.13 -10.83 19.08
N LYS A 169 -0.80 -10.72 18.97
CA LYS A 169 -0.16 -10.16 17.76
C LYS A 169 -0.48 -10.98 16.50
N VAL A 170 -0.50 -12.31 16.58
CA VAL A 170 -0.82 -13.19 15.45
C VAL A 170 -2.29 -13.06 15.07
N VAL A 171 -3.15 -13.07 16.09
CA VAL A 171 -4.59 -12.87 15.94
C VAL A 171 -4.87 -11.55 15.23
N ASP A 172 -4.28 -10.45 15.70
CA ASP A 172 -4.49 -9.11 15.18
C ASP A 172 -3.99 -9.01 13.74
N SER A 173 -2.76 -9.46 13.47
CA SER A 173 -2.19 -9.47 12.12
C SER A 173 -2.99 -10.33 11.14
N TYR A 174 -3.45 -11.51 11.57
CA TYR A 174 -4.25 -12.36 10.69
C TYR A 174 -5.64 -11.79 10.45
N SER A 175 -6.25 -11.20 11.48
CA SER A 175 -7.55 -10.53 11.35
C SER A 175 -7.47 -9.37 10.36
N LEU A 176 -6.44 -8.53 10.47
CA LEU A 176 -6.17 -7.44 9.53
C LEU A 176 -5.97 -7.97 8.11
N PHE A 177 -5.18 -9.02 7.94
CA PHE A 177 -4.99 -9.66 6.65
C PHE A 177 -6.32 -10.12 6.03
N LEU A 178 -7.15 -10.84 6.78
CA LEU A 178 -8.46 -11.32 6.30
C LEU A 178 -9.40 -10.16 5.95
N ILE A 179 -9.34 -9.06 6.69
CA ILE A 179 -10.08 -7.83 6.39
C ILE A 179 -9.60 -7.25 5.07
N ASP A 180 -8.28 -7.12 4.88
CA ASP A 180 -7.68 -6.55 3.68
C ASP A 180 -8.04 -7.34 2.41
N ILE A 181 -8.23 -8.66 2.53
CA ILE A 181 -8.62 -9.54 1.41
C ILE A 181 -10.12 -9.88 1.39
N ASN A 182 -10.93 -9.16 2.17
CA ASN A 182 -12.40 -9.29 2.25
C ASN A 182 -12.94 -10.69 2.64
N LYS A 183 -12.18 -11.49 3.42
CA LYS A 183 -12.59 -12.83 3.89
C LYS A 183 -13.27 -12.80 5.28
N PHE A 184 -14.35 -12.04 5.40
CA PHE A 184 -15.05 -11.82 6.69
C PHE A 184 -15.61 -13.10 7.32
N ARG A 185 -16.20 -14.00 6.53
CA ARG A 185 -16.75 -15.27 7.04
C ARG A 185 -15.69 -16.12 7.74
N LYS A 186 -14.48 -16.16 7.18
CA LYS A 186 -13.36 -16.89 7.78
C LYS A 186 -12.95 -16.25 9.11
N LEU A 187 -12.90 -14.92 9.16
CA LEU A 187 -12.61 -14.16 10.36
C LEU A 187 -13.65 -14.40 11.47
N GLU A 188 -14.94 -14.36 11.14
CA GLU A 188 -16.03 -14.68 12.10
C GLU A 188 -15.93 -16.10 12.65
N ASN A 189 -15.66 -17.07 11.78
CA ASN A 189 -15.44 -18.46 12.19
C ASN A 189 -14.27 -18.57 13.16
N ILE A 190 -13.17 -17.85 12.92
CA ILE A 190 -12.00 -17.85 13.81
C ILE A 190 -12.36 -17.24 15.17
N ILE A 191 -13.03 -16.09 15.21
CA ILE A 191 -13.36 -15.43 16.47
C ILE A 191 -14.30 -16.29 17.33
N SER A 192 -15.33 -16.85 16.70
CA SER A 192 -16.31 -17.72 17.37
C SER A 192 -15.68 -19.03 17.86
N THR A 193 -14.86 -19.67 17.02
CA THR A 193 -14.21 -20.95 17.35
C THR A 193 -13.20 -20.79 18.49
N TYR A 194 -12.38 -19.74 18.44
CA TYR A 194 -11.25 -19.57 19.37
C TYR A 194 -11.54 -18.61 20.54
N LYS A 195 -12.78 -18.11 20.66
CA LYS A 195 -13.25 -17.20 21.74
C LYS A 195 -12.31 -16.01 21.97
N ILE A 196 -11.81 -15.43 20.89
CA ILE A 196 -10.77 -14.42 20.93
C ILE A 196 -11.35 -13.09 21.41
N ASN A 197 -10.77 -12.53 22.47
CA ASN A 197 -11.09 -11.18 22.94
C ASN A 197 -10.20 -10.16 22.22
N THR A 198 -10.52 -9.83 20.96
CA THR A 198 -9.75 -8.83 20.21
C THR A 198 -10.01 -7.43 20.79
N LYS A 199 -9.01 -6.85 21.47
CA LYS A 199 -9.00 -5.43 21.86
C LYS A 199 -8.99 -4.49 20.65
N LEU A 200 -8.57 -4.96 19.48
CA LEU A 200 -8.89 -4.32 18.20
C LEU A 200 -10.40 -4.20 18.14
N LYS A 201 -10.87 -3.00 18.46
CA LYS A 201 -12.27 -2.61 18.39
C LYS A 201 -12.77 -2.95 16.99
N PHE A 202 -13.41 -4.12 16.87
CA PHE A 202 -14.28 -4.44 15.75
C PHE A 202 -15.28 -3.31 15.51
N GLN A 203 -15.56 -2.45 16.50
CA GLN A 203 -16.36 -1.24 16.34
C GLN A 203 -15.85 -0.29 15.24
N ASN A 204 -14.55 -0.24 14.94
CA ASN A 204 -14.02 0.56 13.82
C ASN A 204 -14.13 -0.18 12.47
N TYR A 205 -13.91 -1.50 12.46
CA TYR A 205 -14.09 -2.35 11.26
C TYR A 205 -15.55 -2.69 10.96
N LYS A 206 -16.44 -2.52 11.93
CA LYS A 206 -17.89 -2.66 11.84
C LYS A 206 -18.53 -1.47 11.12
N LYS A 207 -17.81 -0.36 10.93
CA LYS A 207 -18.33 0.82 10.22
C LYS A 207 -18.30 0.66 8.69
N LYS A 208 -18.42 -0.56 8.14
CA LYS A 208 -18.43 -0.72 6.69
C LYS A 208 -19.72 -0.22 6.04
N TYR A 209 -20.84 -0.40 6.74
CA TYR A 209 -22.12 0.07 6.26
C TYR A 209 -22.93 0.53 7.45
N GLN A 210 -23.33 1.80 7.45
CA GLN A 210 -24.12 2.38 8.52
C GLN A 210 -25.43 2.91 7.95
N LEU A 211 -26.52 2.66 8.65
CA LEU A 211 -27.77 3.36 8.38
C LEU A 211 -28.00 4.38 9.49
N PHE A 212 -28.16 5.64 9.12
CA PHE A 212 -28.60 6.69 10.02
C PHE A 212 -30.07 6.97 9.80
N LEU A 213 -30.79 7.06 10.92
CA LEU A 213 -32.19 7.46 10.98
C LEU A 213 -32.22 8.93 11.39
N ASP A 214 -32.95 9.75 10.65
CA ASP A 214 -32.92 11.20 10.87
C ASP A 214 -34.29 11.81 11.13
N ASP A 215 -34.27 12.70 12.12
CA ASP A 215 -35.33 13.59 12.56
C ASP A 215 -35.30 14.94 11.82
N ASP A 216 -34.21 15.32 11.12
CA ASP A 216 -34.11 16.50 10.26
C ASP A 216 -32.92 16.45 9.27
N THR A 217 -33.23 16.53 7.97
CA THR A 217 -32.44 16.17 6.76
C THR A 217 -30.97 16.64 6.64
N LYS A 218 -30.40 17.34 7.62
CA LYS A 218 -29.05 17.91 7.58
C LYS A 218 -28.10 17.37 8.66
N ASP A 219 -28.59 16.83 9.78
CA ASP A 219 -27.75 16.46 10.94
C ASP A 219 -27.97 15.01 11.38
N PHE A 220 -27.45 14.06 10.60
CA PHE A 220 -27.46 12.64 10.97
C PHE A 220 -26.58 12.39 12.22
N ASN A 221 -27.20 11.97 13.33
CA ASN A 221 -26.52 11.72 14.61
C ASN A 221 -25.98 10.29 14.71
N GLU A 222 -24.71 10.12 15.13
CA GLU A 222 -24.09 8.79 15.34
C GLU A 222 -24.85 7.94 16.37
N LYS A 223 -25.58 8.55 17.32
CA LYS A 223 -26.36 7.83 18.34
C LYS A 223 -27.53 7.01 17.77
N ASP A 224 -28.04 7.42 16.62
CA ASP A 224 -29.17 6.78 15.93
C ASP A 224 -28.70 5.92 14.72
N SER A 225 -27.39 5.60 14.69
CA SER A 225 -26.78 4.81 13.63
C SER A 225 -26.84 3.31 13.92
N ILE A 226 -27.14 2.54 12.88
CA ILE A 226 -27.21 1.08 12.92
C ILE A 226 -26.10 0.52 12.05
N VAL A 227 -25.29 -0.33 12.67
CA VAL A 227 -24.22 -1.08 12.02
C VAL A 227 -24.81 -2.31 11.33
N LEU A 228 -24.72 -2.37 10.01
CA LEU A 228 -25.44 -3.36 9.20
C LEU A 228 -24.76 -4.74 9.12
N LEU A 229 -23.48 -4.86 9.48
CA LEU A 229 -22.74 -6.12 9.45
C LEU A 229 -23.08 -7.13 10.57
N LYS A 230 -24.05 -6.83 11.43
CA LYS A 230 -24.35 -7.70 12.58
C LYS A 230 -25.30 -8.87 12.22
N ASP A 231 -26.08 -8.74 11.14
CA ASP A 231 -27.21 -9.65 10.82
C ASP A 231 -27.27 -10.06 9.33
N THR A 232 -26.13 -10.10 8.63
CA THR A 232 -26.06 -10.36 7.18
C THR A 232 -26.13 -11.85 6.80
N LYS A 233 -27.07 -12.22 5.91
CA LYS A 233 -26.93 -13.42 5.07
C LYS A 233 -26.04 -13.07 3.88
N ILE A 234 -24.77 -13.52 3.92
CA ILE A 234 -23.79 -13.25 2.86
C ILE A 234 -23.80 -14.40 1.85
N SER A 235 -24.07 -14.10 0.57
CA SER A 235 -23.69 -14.95 -0.55
C SER A 235 -22.72 -14.17 -1.46
N ASP A 236 -21.41 -14.41 -1.30
CA ASP A 236 -20.20 -13.94 -2.01
C ASP A 236 -20.10 -12.47 -2.52
N THR A 237 -21.18 -11.83 -2.97
CA THR A 237 -21.29 -10.41 -3.39
C THR A 237 -22.61 -9.73 -3.00
N ILE A 238 -23.61 -10.48 -2.52
CA ILE A 238 -24.92 -9.95 -2.14
C ILE A 238 -24.99 -9.84 -0.61
N TYR A 239 -25.38 -8.65 -0.16
CA TYR A 239 -25.56 -8.29 1.23
C TYR A 239 -27.05 -8.04 1.48
N GLU A 240 -27.61 -8.71 2.47
CA GLU A 240 -28.99 -8.52 2.92
C GLU A 240 -29.01 -8.35 4.43
N VAL A 241 -29.62 -7.26 4.88
CA VAL A 241 -29.65 -6.83 6.29
C VAL A 241 -31.08 -6.49 6.64
N SER A 242 -31.57 -7.00 7.77
CA SER A 242 -32.87 -6.64 8.33
C SER A 242 -32.69 -6.19 9.77
N PHE A 243 -33.26 -5.06 10.14
CA PHE A 243 -33.33 -4.66 11.54
C PHE A 243 -34.72 -4.15 11.89
N ASN A 244 -35.10 -4.32 13.15
CA ASN A 244 -36.36 -3.83 13.70
C ASN A 244 -36.05 -2.84 14.83
N SER A 245 -36.61 -1.64 14.75
CA SER A 245 -36.44 -0.60 15.77
C SER A 245 -37.70 0.22 15.91
N LYS A 246 -37.95 0.72 17.14
CA LYS A 246 -39.00 1.69 17.39
C LYS A 246 -38.51 3.07 17.00
N ILE A 247 -39.02 3.61 15.90
CA ILE A 247 -38.60 4.90 15.37
C ILE A 247 -39.68 5.94 15.65
N LYS A 248 -39.25 7.10 16.15
CA LYS A 248 -40.09 8.30 16.24
C LYS A 248 -39.73 9.20 15.07
N ASN A 249 -40.73 9.76 14.40
CA ASN A 249 -40.58 10.81 13.41
C ASN A 249 -39.64 10.53 12.22
N LEU A 250 -39.68 9.33 11.66
CA LEU A 250 -38.84 8.98 10.49
C LEU A 250 -39.05 9.98 9.32
N LYS A 251 -38.01 10.72 8.91
CA LYS A 251 -38.05 11.64 7.75
C LYS A 251 -37.13 11.22 6.59
N ALA A 252 -35.96 10.68 6.90
CA ALA A 252 -34.97 10.28 5.92
C ALA A 252 -34.12 9.11 6.42
N LEU A 253 -33.47 8.43 5.47
CA LEU A 253 -32.53 7.35 5.72
C LEU A 253 -31.21 7.67 5.02
N ARG A 254 -30.09 7.63 5.73
CA ARG A 254 -28.75 7.75 5.14
C ARG A 254 -28.00 6.43 5.25
N PHE A 255 -27.61 5.88 4.11
CA PHE A 255 -26.82 4.65 4.01
C PHE A 255 -25.38 5.01 3.64
N ASP A 256 -24.50 4.89 4.63
CA ASP A 256 -23.06 5.13 4.50
C ASP A 256 -22.35 3.84 4.12
N ILE A 257 -21.33 3.99 3.30
CA ILE A 257 -20.49 2.90 2.81
C ILE A 257 -19.04 3.18 3.19
N ASP A 258 -18.31 2.10 3.49
CA ASP A 258 -16.92 2.14 3.93
C ASP A 258 -16.03 2.88 2.94
N ARG A 259 -15.01 3.50 3.51
CA ARG A 259 -13.99 4.28 2.84
C ARG A 259 -12.98 3.43 2.09
N SER A 260 -13.02 2.10 2.20
CA SER A 260 -11.80 1.31 2.02
C SER A 260 -11.43 0.91 0.59
N LEU A 261 -12.31 0.94 -0.42
CA LEU A 261 -11.99 0.48 -1.80
C LEU A 261 -12.80 1.18 -2.90
N LYS A 262 -12.29 1.21 -4.15
CA LYS A 262 -13.11 1.49 -5.35
C LYS A 262 -14.07 0.32 -5.56
N PHE A 263 -15.38 0.53 -5.47
CA PHE A 263 -16.38 -0.53 -5.58
C PHE A 263 -17.55 -0.11 -6.49
N LYS A 264 -18.23 -1.11 -7.05
CA LYS A 264 -19.51 -0.94 -7.72
C LYS A 264 -20.60 -1.48 -6.80
N ILE A 265 -21.57 -0.65 -6.47
CA ILE A 265 -22.80 -1.07 -5.82
C ILE A 265 -23.88 -1.20 -6.88
N SER A 266 -24.62 -2.30 -6.84
CA SER A 266 -25.77 -2.55 -7.70
C SER A 266 -26.93 -3.12 -6.90
N ASP A 267 -28.12 -3.07 -7.50
CA ASP A 267 -29.34 -3.70 -6.97
C ASP A 267 -29.68 -3.27 -5.53
N ILE A 268 -29.47 -1.99 -5.22
CA ILE A 268 -29.83 -1.42 -3.92
C ILE A 268 -31.36 -1.42 -3.80
N LYS A 269 -31.84 -2.07 -2.76
CA LYS A 269 -33.25 -2.14 -2.40
C LYS A 269 -33.38 -1.85 -0.91
N ILE A 270 -34.14 -0.85 -0.56
CA ILE A 270 -34.48 -0.54 0.84
C ILE A 270 -35.99 -0.70 0.99
N ASP A 271 -36.40 -1.66 1.81
CA ASP A 271 -37.79 -1.91 2.15
C ASP A 271 -38.02 -1.44 3.60
N VAL A 272 -38.97 -0.53 3.81
CA VAL A 272 -39.41 -0.10 5.14
C VAL A 272 -40.74 -0.78 5.43
N ILE A 273 -40.82 -1.55 6.50
CA ILE A 273 -41.97 -2.37 6.87
C ILE A 273 -42.59 -1.78 8.12
N VAL A 274 -43.84 -1.35 8.01
CA VAL A 274 -44.61 -0.70 9.08
C VAL A 274 -45.97 -1.38 9.14
N ASN A 275 -46.35 -1.92 10.30
CA ASN A 275 -47.64 -2.60 10.49
C ASN A 275 -47.94 -3.65 9.39
N ASN A 276 -46.95 -4.48 9.05
CA ASN A 276 -46.99 -5.48 7.97
C ASN A 276 -47.18 -4.93 6.53
N LYS A 277 -47.15 -3.61 6.32
CA LYS A 277 -47.09 -3.01 4.98
C LYS A 277 -45.65 -2.73 4.59
N ILE A 278 -45.29 -3.08 3.35
CA ILE A 278 -43.95 -2.90 2.80
C ILE A 278 -43.92 -1.64 1.92
N TYR A 279 -43.02 -0.72 2.25
CA TYR A 279 -42.76 0.51 1.52
C TYR A 279 -41.39 0.43 0.88
N ASN A 280 -41.34 0.27 -0.44
CA ASN A 280 -40.09 0.21 -1.17
C ASN A 280 -39.55 1.63 -1.44
N LEU A 281 -38.35 1.91 -0.95
CA LEU A 281 -37.59 3.11 -1.28
C LEU A 281 -36.72 2.79 -2.49
N SER A 282 -37.25 3.08 -3.67
CA SER A 282 -36.55 2.87 -4.94
C SER A 282 -35.47 3.92 -5.19
N ASN A 283 -34.64 3.72 -6.22
CA ASN A 283 -33.62 4.70 -6.65
C ASN A 283 -34.18 6.11 -6.95
N ASN A 284 -35.48 6.25 -7.19
CA ASN A 284 -36.13 7.54 -7.40
C ASN A 284 -36.28 8.36 -6.11
N ASN A 285 -36.11 7.72 -4.94
CA ASN A 285 -36.21 8.37 -3.64
C ASN A 285 -34.86 8.89 -3.14
N ILE A 286 -33.78 8.67 -3.89
CA ILE A 286 -32.46 9.20 -3.56
C ILE A 286 -32.43 10.67 -3.92
N PHE A 287 -32.33 11.54 -2.91
CA PHE A 287 -32.27 12.99 -3.11
C PHE A 287 -30.87 13.57 -2.90
N GLN A 288 -29.97 12.80 -2.27
CA GLN A 288 -28.56 13.17 -2.12
C GLN A 288 -27.66 11.96 -2.28
N ILE A 289 -26.55 12.17 -3.00
CA ILE A 289 -25.49 11.19 -3.23
C ILE A 289 -24.17 11.91 -2.99
N ASN A 290 -23.28 11.32 -2.19
CA ASN A 290 -21.93 11.83 -1.99
C ASN A 290 -20.90 10.81 -2.49
N GLN A 291 -19.90 11.30 -3.22
CA GLN A 291 -18.72 10.52 -3.63
C GLN A 291 -19.04 9.22 -4.41
N LEU A 292 -20.22 9.17 -5.03
CA LEU A 292 -20.67 8.07 -5.90
C LEU A 292 -21.15 8.65 -7.24
N THR A 293 -20.85 7.96 -8.33
CA THR A 293 -21.34 8.27 -9.68
C THR A 293 -22.33 7.21 -10.11
N LYS A 294 -23.51 7.63 -10.59
CA LYS A 294 -24.47 6.71 -11.19
C LYS A 294 -23.93 6.22 -12.54
N ILE A 295 -23.83 4.89 -12.73
CA ILE A 295 -23.39 4.30 -14.00
C ILE A 295 -24.60 3.93 -14.87
N ASP A 296 -25.60 3.30 -14.25
CA ASP A 296 -26.83 2.90 -14.92
C ASP A 296 -28.05 3.08 -13.99
N LYS A 297 -29.22 2.56 -14.39
CA LYS A 297 -30.46 2.71 -13.63
C LYS A 297 -30.35 2.13 -12.20
N ASN A 298 -29.53 1.11 -12.01
CA ASN A 298 -29.46 0.30 -10.79
C ASN A 298 -28.05 0.22 -10.19
N SER A 299 -27.04 0.92 -10.73
CA SER A 299 -25.67 0.82 -10.26
C SER A 299 -24.94 2.15 -10.09
N TYR A 300 -24.04 2.17 -9.10
CA TYR A 300 -23.23 3.29 -8.68
C TYR A 300 -21.79 2.86 -8.45
N ILE A 301 -20.83 3.75 -8.71
CA ILE A 301 -19.40 3.55 -8.45
C ILE A 301 -18.85 4.63 -7.55
N SER A 302 -18.01 4.26 -6.60
CA SER A 302 -17.31 5.22 -5.72
C SER A 302 -16.30 6.06 -6.52
N LYS A 303 -16.41 7.39 -6.46
CA LYS A 303 -15.44 8.33 -7.06
C LYS A 303 -14.11 8.32 -6.31
N ASN A 304 -14.15 8.21 -4.98
CA ASN A 304 -12.98 8.29 -4.11
C ASN A 304 -13.21 7.48 -2.82
N ILE A 305 -12.15 7.36 -2.02
CA ILE A 305 -12.08 6.65 -0.73
C ILE A 305 -12.86 7.39 0.38
N ASN A 306 -13.21 8.66 0.20
CA ASN A 306 -13.75 9.47 1.31
C ASN A 306 -15.28 9.51 1.34
N ASP A 307 -15.89 8.90 2.36
CA ASP A 307 -17.29 9.05 2.80
C ASP A 307 -18.41 8.87 1.75
N PRO A 308 -18.46 7.74 1.00
CA PRO A 308 -19.54 7.47 0.06
C PRO A 308 -20.87 7.19 0.79
N PHE A 309 -21.94 7.89 0.41
CA PHE A 309 -23.27 7.66 1.00
C PHE A 309 -24.44 7.98 0.07
N PHE A 310 -25.58 7.38 0.41
CA PHE A 310 -26.89 7.65 -0.19
C PHE A 310 -27.84 8.23 0.86
N VAL A 311 -28.63 9.24 0.51
CA VAL A 311 -29.75 9.70 1.35
C VAL A 311 -31.08 9.50 0.62
N TYR A 312 -31.97 8.76 1.26
CA TYR A 312 -33.29 8.40 0.77
C TYR A 312 -34.35 9.20 1.53
N SER A 313 -35.27 9.82 0.79
CA SER A 313 -36.49 10.38 1.36
C SER A 313 -37.49 9.25 1.60
N VAL A 314 -38.14 9.28 2.76
CA VAL A 314 -39.22 8.32 3.05
C VAL A 314 -40.54 8.81 2.45
N ASN A 315 -41.40 7.87 2.05
CA ASN A 315 -42.72 8.18 1.50
C ASN A 315 -43.56 8.95 2.53
N SER A 316 -44.44 9.85 2.08
CA SER A 316 -45.33 10.65 2.93
C SER A 316 -46.17 9.79 3.88
N GLU A 317 -46.57 8.60 3.45
CA GLU A 317 -47.35 7.64 4.25
C GLU A 317 -46.62 7.09 5.48
N ILE A 318 -45.30 7.03 5.44
CA ILE A 318 -44.45 6.56 6.55
C ILE A 318 -43.64 7.69 7.18
N LYS A 319 -43.85 8.92 6.71
CA LYS A 319 -43.22 10.09 7.27
C LYS A 319 -43.85 10.40 8.63
N ASN A 320 -43.02 10.73 9.61
CA ASN A 320 -43.47 11.08 10.96
C ASN A 320 -44.17 9.94 11.75
N ILE A 321 -43.93 8.67 11.39
CA ILE A 321 -44.49 7.54 12.14
C ILE A 321 -43.84 7.39 13.52
N ASN A 322 -44.60 6.85 14.46
CA ASN A 322 -44.16 6.59 15.83
C ASN A 322 -44.55 5.15 16.23
N THR A 323 -43.92 4.18 15.57
CA THR A 323 -44.21 2.75 15.75
C THR A 323 -42.94 1.92 15.50
N ASP A 324 -43.05 0.62 15.70
CA ASP A 324 -41.99 -0.32 15.33
C ASP A 324 -41.88 -0.39 13.80
N VAL A 325 -40.66 -0.20 13.32
CA VAL A 325 -40.32 -0.19 11.90
C VAL A 325 -39.23 -1.23 11.67
N GLU A 326 -39.51 -2.15 10.76
CA GLU A 326 -38.48 -3.05 10.25
C GLU A 326 -37.93 -2.49 8.94
N ILE A 327 -36.62 -2.30 8.84
CA ILE A 327 -35.97 -1.86 7.61
C ILE A 327 -35.11 -3.00 7.09
N ARG A 328 -35.35 -3.37 5.84
CA ARG A 328 -34.56 -4.36 5.10
C ARG A 328 -33.78 -3.67 4.00
N ILE A 329 -32.47 -3.87 3.98
CA ILE A 329 -31.57 -3.34 2.97
C ILE A 329 -30.93 -4.52 2.26
N LYS A 330 -31.05 -4.54 0.93
CA LYS A 330 -30.37 -5.49 0.06
C LYS A 330 -29.55 -4.73 -0.95
N PHE A 331 -28.30 -5.15 -1.14
CA PHE A 331 -27.42 -4.56 -2.14
C PHE A 331 -26.37 -5.57 -2.59
N LYS A 332 -25.87 -5.40 -3.81
CA LYS A 332 -24.77 -6.19 -4.36
C LYS A 332 -23.53 -5.31 -4.47
N ILE A 333 -22.41 -5.81 -3.96
CA ILE A 333 -21.10 -5.16 -4.12
C ILE A 333 -20.22 -6.04 -4.97
N GLU A 334 -19.74 -5.44 -6.05
CA GLU A 334 -18.70 -6.01 -6.89
C GLU A 334 -17.44 -5.18 -6.63
N SER A 335 -16.29 -5.86 -6.51
CA SER A 335 -15.01 -5.16 -6.68
C SER A 335 -15.13 -4.43 -8.01
N ALA A 336 -15.04 -3.09 -7.99
CA ALA A 336 -14.87 -2.41 -9.25
C ALA A 336 -13.51 -2.90 -9.75
N GLU A 337 -13.47 -3.57 -10.91
CA GLU A 337 -12.21 -3.58 -11.66
C GLU A 337 -11.71 -2.14 -11.64
N PRO A 338 -10.42 -1.87 -11.36
CA PRO A 338 -9.88 -0.52 -11.46
C PRO A 338 -10.29 0.01 -12.82
N ARG A 339 -11.34 0.82 -12.83
CA ARG A 339 -11.62 1.70 -13.93
C ARG A 339 -10.43 2.61 -13.83
N ILE A 340 -9.56 2.51 -14.82
CA ILE A 340 -8.72 3.62 -15.20
C ILE A 340 -9.75 4.69 -15.59
N ASP A 341 -10.24 5.43 -14.60
CA ASP A 341 -10.96 6.67 -14.80
C ASP A 341 -9.87 7.61 -15.26
N LEU A 342 -9.70 7.61 -16.57
CA LEU A 342 -8.79 8.51 -17.21
C LEU A 342 -9.37 9.91 -16.96
N THR A 343 -8.70 10.69 -16.12
CA THR A 343 -9.13 12.05 -15.76
C THR A 343 -9.15 12.93 -17.01
N ASP A 344 -9.93 14.01 -16.99
CA ASP A 344 -10.02 14.99 -18.09
C ASP A 344 -8.65 15.61 -18.48
N LYS A 345 -7.62 15.49 -17.62
CA LYS A 345 -6.23 15.92 -17.80
C LYS A 345 -5.33 14.91 -18.54
N LEU A 346 -5.92 14.15 -19.45
CA LEU A 346 -5.41 12.84 -19.84
C LEU A 346 -4.10 12.89 -20.64
N ILE A 347 -3.92 13.94 -21.46
CA ILE A 347 -2.88 13.96 -22.50
C ILE A 347 -2.32 15.37 -22.63
N GLN A 348 -1.05 15.51 -22.28
CA GLN A 348 -0.30 16.75 -22.46
C GLN A 348 0.58 16.62 -23.70
N LEU A 349 0.47 17.60 -24.60
CA LEU A 349 1.20 17.61 -25.86
C LEU A 349 2.41 18.55 -25.75
N PHE A 350 3.58 18.09 -26.21
CA PHE A 350 4.79 18.91 -26.17
C PHE A 350 5.25 19.36 -27.53
N ILE A 351 5.21 20.68 -27.68
CA ILE A 351 5.80 21.41 -28.78
C ILE A 351 7.07 22.07 -28.23
N ASP A 352 8.19 21.79 -28.87
CA ASP A 352 9.51 22.21 -28.37
C ASP A 352 9.71 23.72 -28.48
N ASP A 353 9.98 24.35 -27.34
CA ASP A 353 10.77 25.59 -27.27
C ASP A 353 11.79 25.50 -26.12
N LYS A 354 12.83 24.67 -26.30
CA LYS A 354 14.10 24.60 -25.55
C LYS A 354 14.06 24.39 -24.02
N ASN A 355 12.90 24.46 -23.37
CA ASN A 355 12.74 24.51 -21.91
C ASN A 355 11.92 23.37 -21.29
N ARG A 356 11.58 22.30 -22.05
CA ARG A 356 10.86 21.12 -21.55
C ARG A 356 9.57 21.45 -20.75
N THR A 357 8.91 22.56 -21.05
CA THR A 357 7.66 22.94 -20.41
C THR A 357 6.50 22.20 -21.05
N PHE A 358 5.71 21.53 -20.21
CA PHE A 358 4.54 20.77 -20.60
C PHE A 358 3.33 21.68 -20.73
N ILE A 359 2.74 21.80 -21.93
CA ILE A 359 1.56 22.62 -22.18
C ILE A 359 0.36 21.69 -22.41
N GLU A 360 -0.68 21.87 -21.60
CA GLU A 360 -1.94 21.17 -21.76
C GLU A 360 -2.65 21.73 -23.02
N GLN A 361 -2.98 20.85 -23.98
CA GLN A 361 -3.85 21.23 -25.09
C GLN A 361 -5.27 20.81 -24.77
N ASP A 362 -6.21 21.75 -24.95
CA ASP A 362 -7.64 21.46 -24.88
C ASP A 362 -8.03 20.46 -25.98
N SER A 363 -8.22 19.21 -25.61
CA SER A 363 -8.77 18.21 -26.51
C SER A 363 -10.30 18.31 -26.49
N GLU A 364 -10.92 18.58 -27.64
CA GLU A 364 -12.37 18.84 -27.68
C GLU A 364 -13.21 17.60 -27.28
N LYS A 365 -12.72 16.37 -27.52
CA LYS A 365 -13.40 15.11 -27.14
C LYS A 365 -12.42 13.95 -26.99
N ILE A 366 -12.44 13.33 -25.82
CA ILE A 366 -11.79 12.06 -25.53
C ILE A 366 -12.84 10.95 -25.62
N PHE A 367 -12.67 9.99 -26.53
CA PHE A 367 -13.49 8.78 -26.55
C PHE A 367 -12.68 7.61 -26.01
N ILE A 368 -13.11 7.06 -24.88
CA ILE A 368 -12.50 5.88 -24.27
C ILE A 368 -13.46 4.72 -24.48
N PHE A 369 -12.98 3.65 -25.12
CA PHE A 369 -13.72 2.40 -25.21
C PHE A 369 -12.88 1.24 -24.71
N LYS A 370 -13.52 0.40 -23.89
CA LYS A 370 -12.94 -0.84 -23.36
C LYS A 370 -13.51 -2.02 -24.13
N PHE A 371 -12.63 -2.90 -24.61
CA PHE A 371 -13.01 -4.19 -25.18
C PHE A 371 -12.15 -5.28 -24.53
N LYS A 372 -12.77 -6.09 -23.65
CA LYS A 372 -12.07 -7.05 -22.78
C LYS A 372 -11.01 -6.32 -21.93
N ASN A 373 -9.76 -6.75 -21.99
CA ASN A 373 -8.62 -6.14 -21.29
C ASN A 373 -7.92 -5.04 -22.10
N LYS A 374 -8.46 -4.65 -23.25
CA LYS A 374 -7.88 -3.62 -24.13
C LYS A 374 -8.66 -2.32 -24.00
N TYR A 375 -7.92 -1.24 -23.82
CA TYR A 375 -8.42 0.12 -23.77
C TYR A 375 -8.01 0.83 -25.04
N PHE A 376 -8.91 1.67 -25.54
CA PHE A 376 -8.70 2.46 -26.73
C PHE A 376 -9.15 3.88 -26.43
N VAL A 377 -8.24 4.83 -26.64
CA VAL A 377 -8.45 6.26 -26.43
C VAL A 377 -8.35 6.92 -27.80
N LYS A 378 -9.39 7.63 -28.22
CA LYS A 378 -9.40 8.46 -29.42
C LYS A 378 -9.51 9.92 -29.01
N LEU A 379 -8.63 10.75 -29.55
CA LEU A 379 -8.65 12.19 -29.39
C LEU A 379 -8.85 12.85 -30.74
N ASN A 380 -9.72 13.85 -30.79
CA ASN A 380 -10.04 14.57 -32.01
C ASN A 380 -9.39 15.96 -32.02
N LYS A 381 -9.02 16.40 -33.22
CA LYS A 381 -8.52 17.75 -33.54
C LYS A 381 -7.30 18.18 -32.73
N ILE A 382 -6.32 17.29 -32.58
CA ILE A 382 -5.04 17.67 -31.96
C ILE A 382 -4.17 18.36 -32.99
N ASP A 383 -3.63 19.52 -32.63
CA ASP A 383 -2.64 20.20 -33.44
C ASP A 383 -1.23 19.66 -33.10
N LEU A 384 -0.75 18.75 -33.94
CA LEU A 384 0.59 18.17 -33.83
C LEU A 384 1.63 18.91 -34.69
N ASP A 385 1.26 19.99 -35.37
CA ASP A 385 2.19 20.77 -36.19
C ASP A 385 3.25 21.37 -35.25
N LYS A 386 4.40 20.69 -35.13
CA LYS A 386 5.59 20.96 -34.27
C LYS A 386 5.72 20.13 -32.98
N ALA A 387 4.84 19.16 -32.72
CA ALA A 387 4.99 18.29 -31.55
C ALA A 387 6.21 17.37 -31.69
N LYS A 388 7.09 17.36 -30.68
CA LYS A 388 8.24 16.42 -30.62
C LYS A 388 8.00 15.26 -29.66
N ALA A 389 7.07 15.41 -28.72
CA ALA A 389 6.75 14.36 -27.76
C ALA A 389 5.29 14.46 -27.29
N LEU A 390 4.76 13.33 -26.85
CA LEU A 390 3.42 13.17 -26.29
C LEU A 390 3.54 12.57 -24.89
N ARG A 391 2.96 13.20 -23.87
CA ARG A 391 2.80 12.62 -22.53
C ARG A 391 1.38 12.13 -22.34
N LEU A 392 1.29 10.88 -21.87
CA LEU A 392 0.05 10.29 -21.39
C LEU A 392 0.14 10.20 -19.87
N ASP A 393 -0.77 10.89 -19.19
CA ASP A 393 -0.89 10.84 -17.74
C ASP A 393 -1.87 9.74 -17.35
N PHE A 394 -1.52 8.98 -16.31
CA PHE A 394 -2.38 7.95 -15.74
C PHE A 394 -2.83 8.36 -14.35
N ASP A 395 -4.09 8.08 -14.03
CA ASP A 395 -4.61 8.23 -12.66
C ASP A 395 -3.72 7.44 -11.69
N HIS A 396 -3.64 7.89 -10.43
CA HIS A 396 -2.72 7.43 -9.37
C HIS A 396 -2.93 5.97 -8.90
N ASN A 397 -3.46 5.12 -9.76
CA ASN A 397 -3.67 3.70 -9.52
C ASN A 397 -2.31 3.00 -9.52
N ILE A 398 -1.73 2.90 -8.34
CA ILE A 398 -0.50 2.16 -8.04
C ILE A 398 -0.67 0.70 -8.48
N GLY A 399 0.25 0.19 -9.31
CA GLY A 399 0.32 -1.23 -9.67
C GLY A 399 -0.32 -1.63 -11.00
N LEU A 400 -0.55 -0.70 -11.93
CA LEU A 400 -1.03 -1.02 -13.28
C LEU A 400 0.10 -1.59 -14.14
N THR A 401 -0.04 -2.82 -14.63
CA THR A 401 0.86 -3.39 -15.65
C THR A 401 0.23 -3.24 -17.03
N LEU A 402 0.86 -2.46 -17.92
CA LEU A 402 0.44 -2.29 -19.30
C LEU A 402 1.24 -3.20 -20.24
N LYS A 403 0.55 -3.80 -21.21
CA LYS A 403 1.13 -4.48 -22.37
C LYS A 403 0.62 -3.86 -23.66
N ASN A 404 1.36 -4.10 -24.74
CA ASN A 404 0.90 -3.81 -26.11
C ASN A 404 0.41 -2.37 -26.29
N ILE A 405 1.13 -1.39 -25.73
CA ILE A 405 0.80 0.02 -25.93
C ILE A 405 1.12 0.41 -27.37
N GLU A 406 0.09 0.72 -28.15
CA GLU A 406 0.18 1.15 -29.54
C GLU A 406 -0.40 2.56 -29.67
N VAL A 407 0.35 3.46 -30.29
CA VAL A 407 -0.10 4.82 -30.61
C VAL A 407 -0.22 4.95 -32.13
N PHE A 408 -1.38 5.41 -32.60
CA PHE A 408 -1.69 5.60 -34.02
C PHE A 408 -2.06 7.05 -34.29
N LEU A 409 -1.53 7.60 -35.37
CA LEU A 409 -1.86 8.93 -35.84
C LEU A 409 -2.69 8.84 -37.12
N TYR A 410 -3.80 9.57 -37.15
CA TYR A 410 -4.69 9.61 -38.30
C TYR A 410 -4.63 10.97 -38.99
N ALA A 411 -4.13 10.98 -40.22
CA ALA A 411 -4.12 12.17 -41.07
C ALA A 411 -5.01 11.96 -42.28
N LYS A 412 -5.99 12.85 -42.47
CA LYS A 412 -6.70 13.16 -43.72
C LYS A 412 -6.76 11.99 -44.75
N ASN A 413 -7.30 10.84 -44.31
CA ASN A 413 -7.55 9.61 -45.08
C ASN A 413 -6.43 8.55 -45.19
N LYS A 414 -5.38 8.58 -44.37
CA LYS A 414 -4.47 7.44 -44.16
C LYS A 414 -4.21 7.21 -42.66
N MET A 415 -4.40 5.96 -42.20
CA MET A 415 -3.83 5.51 -40.93
C MET A 415 -2.36 5.22 -41.15
N ASN A 416 -1.47 6.06 -40.63
CA ASN A 416 -0.07 5.72 -40.54
C ASN A 416 0.17 5.11 -39.17
N LYS A 417 0.54 3.83 -39.12
CA LYS A 417 1.03 3.22 -37.88
C LYS A 417 2.35 3.90 -37.54
N LEU A 418 2.44 4.55 -36.39
CA LEU A 418 3.72 5.01 -35.88
C LEU A 418 4.48 3.75 -35.42
N ILE A 419 5.32 3.20 -36.29
CA ILE A 419 6.19 2.08 -35.94
C ILE A 419 7.47 2.69 -35.35
N LYS A 420 7.64 2.44 -34.05
CA LYS A 420 8.79 2.76 -33.18
C LYS A 420 8.96 4.23 -32.85
N SER A 421 8.21 4.68 -31.84
CA SER A 421 8.73 5.69 -30.91
C SER A 421 9.65 5.00 -29.91
N ASN A 422 10.84 5.56 -29.67
CA ASN A 422 11.61 5.19 -28.49
C ASN A 422 10.82 5.67 -27.27
N ILE A 423 10.16 4.74 -26.58
CA ILE A 423 9.53 4.99 -25.29
C ILE A 423 10.67 5.29 -24.33
N SER A 424 10.83 6.55 -23.96
CA SER A 424 11.68 6.95 -22.83
C SER A 424 10.78 6.96 -21.59
N VAL A 425 10.78 5.85 -20.87
CA VAL A 425 10.15 5.75 -19.56
C VAL A 425 11.13 6.35 -18.55
N PHE A 426 10.68 7.27 -17.71
CA PHE A 426 11.41 7.55 -16.47
C PHE A 426 11.03 6.43 -15.49
N ASN A 427 12.01 5.57 -15.19
CA ASN A 427 11.98 4.31 -14.42
C ASN A 427 12.08 3.05 -15.30
N ASP A 428 13.24 2.40 -15.19
CA ASP A 428 13.72 1.25 -15.97
C ASP A 428 12.75 0.08 -16.05
N ILE A 429 12.11 -0.18 -17.20
CA ILE A 429 11.43 -1.46 -17.49
C ILE A 429 11.51 -1.82 -18.99
N ASP A 430 11.63 -3.12 -19.25
CA ASP A 430 11.73 -3.80 -20.53
C ASP A 430 10.59 -3.48 -21.52
N LYS A 431 10.91 -3.34 -22.81
CA LYS A 431 10.09 -2.67 -23.84
C LYS A 431 8.76 -3.34 -24.22
N SER A 432 8.45 -4.53 -23.67
CA SER A 432 7.19 -5.26 -23.93
C SER A 432 6.10 -5.08 -22.86
N THR A 433 6.47 -4.56 -21.69
CA THR A 433 5.64 -4.52 -20.47
C THR A 433 6.01 -3.30 -19.66
N LEU A 434 5.04 -2.42 -19.37
CA LEU A 434 5.28 -1.18 -18.63
C LEU A 434 4.47 -1.21 -17.33
N THR A 435 5.16 -1.33 -16.20
CA THR A 435 4.54 -1.17 -14.89
C THR A 435 4.54 0.32 -14.53
N ILE A 436 3.35 0.85 -14.26
CA ILE A 436 3.11 2.25 -13.96
C ILE A 436 3.05 2.41 -12.44
N GLU A 437 4.04 3.11 -11.87
CA GLU A 437 4.22 3.29 -10.43
C GLU A 437 4.45 4.77 -10.08
N GLY A 438 3.99 5.18 -8.89
CA GLY A 438 4.17 6.54 -8.37
C GLY A 438 2.87 7.34 -8.24
N SER A 439 2.99 8.51 -7.65
CA SER A 439 1.87 9.41 -7.33
C SER A 439 1.47 10.36 -8.46
N ASP A 440 2.08 10.27 -9.64
CA ASP A 440 1.69 10.99 -10.87
C ASP A 440 2.34 10.30 -12.08
N PRO A 441 1.93 9.06 -12.40
CA PRO A 441 2.70 8.27 -13.33
C PRO A 441 2.33 8.58 -14.78
N PHE A 442 3.33 8.72 -15.64
CA PHE A 442 3.16 9.17 -17.02
C PHE A 442 4.06 8.43 -18.02
N ILE A 443 3.63 8.36 -19.29
CA ILE A 443 4.43 7.80 -20.40
C ILE A 443 4.71 8.87 -21.44
N ILE A 444 5.98 9.02 -21.83
CA ILE A 444 6.39 9.92 -22.92
C ILE A 444 6.68 9.12 -24.20
N PHE A 445 6.00 9.48 -25.28
CA PHE A 445 6.29 9.01 -26.63
C PHE A 445 7.02 10.11 -27.38
N ASN A 446 8.28 9.85 -27.76
CA ASN A 446 9.00 10.73 -28.67
C ASN A 446 8.44 10.54 -30.09
N ILE A 447 8.17 11.65 -30.75
CA ILE A 447 7.60 11.69 -32.09
C ILE A 447 8.69 12.17 -33.05
N ASP A 448 9.35 11.22 -33.71
CA ASP A 448 10.40 11.52 -34.67
C ASP A 448 9.81 11.82 -36.07
N ASN A 449 10.19 12.95 -36.66
CA ASN A 449 9.88 13.34 -38.05
C ASN A 449 8.39 13.30 -38.46
N LEU A 450 7.54 14.13 -37.86
CA LEU A 450 6.23 14.48 -38.45
C LEU A 450 6.40 15.62 -39.46
N ASN A 451 6.97 15.36 -40.63
CA ASN A 451 7.05 16.40 -41.65
C ASN A 451 5.67 16.61 -42.32
N ASP A 452 5.19 17.85 -42.27
CA ASP A 452 4.14 18.46 -43.13
C ASP A 452 2.73 17.84 -43.17
N ILE A 453 2.39 16.95 -42.24
CA ILE A 453 1.06 16.31 -42.23
C ILE A 453 0.24 16.81 -41.04
N LYS A 454 -0.84 17.55 -41.34
CA LYS A 454 -1.88 17.89 -40.36
C LYS A 454 -2.64 16.64 -39.92
N TYR A 455 -2.29 16.12 -38.76
CA TYR A 455 -3.01 15.04 -38.12
C TYR A 455 -4.34 15.54 -37.55
N LYS A 456 -5.38 14.73 -37.66
CA LYS A 456 -6.72 15.07 -37.19
C LYS A 456 -7.07 14.35 -35.91
N ASP A 457 -6.72 13.06 -35.82
CA ASP A 457 -7.07 12.24 -34.66
C ASP A 457 -5.83 11.46 -34.15
N LEU A 458 -5.73 11.28 -32.84
CA LEU A 458 -4.76 10.41 -32.16
C LEU A 458 -5.51 9.23 -31.56
N TYR A 459 -5.00 8.02 -31.76
CA TYR A 459 -5.53 6.80 -31.15
C TYR A 459 -4.45 6.15 -30.31
N ILE A 460 -4.78 5.84 -29.06
CA ILE A 460 -3.90 5.07 -28.17
C ILE A 460 -4.64 3.80 -27.83
N LYS A 461 -3.94 2.68 -27.92
CA LYS A 461 -4.45 1.37 -27.53
C LYS A 461 -3.48 0.76 -26.55
N TYR A 462 -3.97 0.22 -25.45
CA TYR A 462 -3.14 -0.50 -24.49
C TYR A 462 -3.91 -1.66 -23.87
N GLU A 463 -3.19 -2.65 -23.38
CA GLU A 463 -3.72 -3.82 -22.69
C GLU A 463 -3.34 -3.76 -21.22
N VAL A 464 -4.30 -3.94 -20.32
CA VAL A 464 -4.03 -3.99 -18.88
C VAL A 464 -3.91 -5.46 -18.47
N ILE A 465 -2.84 -5.77 -17.76
CA ILE A 465 -2.62 -7.08 -17.13
C ILE A 465 -2.69 -6.90 -15.63
N GLN A 466 -3.58 -7.68 -15.02
CA GLN A 466 -3.71 -7.82 -13.58
C GLN A 466 -2.93 -9.04 -13.12
#